data_AF-A0A9X1YFW9-F1
#
_entry.id   AF-A0A9X1YFW9-F1
#
_cell.length_a   1.000
_cell.length_b   1.000
_cell.length_c   1.000
_cell.angle_alpha   90.00
_cell.angle_beta   90.00
_cell.angle_gamma   90.00
#
_symmetry.space_group_name_H-M   'P 1'
#
loop_
_entity.id
_entity.type
_entity.pdbx_description
1 polymer ?
#
loop_
_entity_poly.entity_id
_entity_poly.type
_entity_poly.pdbx_seq_one_letter_code
_entity_poly.pdbx_strand_id
1 'polypeptide(L)'
;MRILPTLALLALATPLFAQTAPASSAEWGATGAQPAAPAASGSTTITLPKPPPSAFAAARASTQATGDYFHDFGELIVRVRSVKWIEEICDETFPATAETNRHAYEVWHVDNGSFVDEVEGQFLIIDKYWGEASEQAKKEGLTVDQLKARVDANKAGLRQDFHNRGMRSFQARCEAYPEILLSPQLDLERSQAELVRSVRLGPGPR
;
A
#
# COMPACT_ATOMS: atom_id res chain seq x y z
N MET A 1 65.81 1.23 -15.41
CA MET A 1 64.85 2.34 -15.39
C MET A 1 63.63 1.83 -14.62
N ARG A 2 63.34 2.15 -13.34
CA ARG A 2 62.96 3.46 -12.72
C ARG A 2 61.88 4.13 -13.61
N ILE A 3 60.63 4.43 -13.23
CA ILE A 3 60.05 5.00 -12.00
C ILE A 3 58.54 4.62 -11.86
N LEU A 4 58.09 4.62 -10.60
CA LEU A 4 56.79 4.52 -9.89
C LEU A 4 55.45 5.03 -10.51
N PRO A 5 54.30 4.68 -9.86
CA PRO A 5 52.93 5.00 -10.27
C PRO A 5 52.40 6.33 -9.70
N THR A 6 51.42 6.94 -10.37
CA THR A 6 50.77 8.19 -9.93
C THR A 6 49.39 7.91 -9.36
N LEU A 7 49.30 7.92 -8.03
CA LEU A 7 48.08 8.14 -7.24
C LEU A 7 47.58 9.56 -7.47
N ALA A 8 46.28 9.72 -7.74
CA ALA A 8 45.60 11.00 -7.62
C ALA A 8 44.54 10.90 -6.51
N LEU A 9 44.89 11.42 -5.34
CA LEU A 9 43.94 11.80 -4.30
C LEU A 9 43.15 13.01 -4.78
N LEU A 10 41.83 12.98 -4.64
CA LEU A 10 40.99 14.18 -4.60
C LEU A 10 40.09 14.11 -3.37
N ALA A 11 40.49 14.90 -2.38
CA ALA A 11 39.71 15.23 -1.20
C ALA A 11 39.02 16.58 -1.44
N LEU A 12 37.70 16.66 -1.28
CA LEU A 12 36.98 17.93 -1.13
C LEU A 12 35.82 17.80 -0.10
N ALA A 13 36.16 18.31 1.09
CA ALA A 13 35.39 19.06 2.09
C ALA A 13 33.86 19.31 1.93
N THR A 14 33.09 18.88 2.96
CA THR A 14 32.07 19.58 3.83
C THR A 14 30.95 20.46 3.21
N PRO A 15 29.69 20.45 3.75
CA PRO A 15 29.42 20.91 5.12
C PRO A 15 28.37 20.17 5.97
N LEU A 16 28.59 20.28 7.29
CA LEU A 16 27.63 20.11 8.39
C LEU A 16 26.46 21.10 8.23
N PHE A 17 25.23 20.61 8.26
CA PHE A 17 24.09 21.41 8.67
C PHE A 17 23.39 20.72 9.85
N ALA A 18 23.54 21.35 11.02
CA ALA A 18 22.69 21.13 12.16
C ALA A 18 21.35 21.85 11.92
N GLN A 19 20.23 21.15 12.04
CA GLN A 19 18.93 21.78 12.24
C GLN A 19 18.33 21.31 13.56
N THR A 20 18.25 22.27 14.46
CA THR A 20 17.56 22.27 15.74
C THR A 20 16.05 22.15 15.53
N ALA A 21 15.43 21.11 16.09
CA ALA A 21 13.98 21.05 16.26
C ALA A 21 13.56 21.87 17.49
N PRO A 22 12.58 22.78 17.39
CA PRO A 22 11.93 23.34 18.57
C PRO A 22 10.87 22.37 19.10
N ALA A 23 10.97 22.09 20.39
CA ALA A 23 9.90 21.57 21.22
C ALA A 23 8.76 22.61 21.31
N SER A 24 7.52 22.16 21.16
CA SER A 24 6.34 22.92 21.56
C SER A 24 5.46 22.00 22.39
N SER A 25 5.62 22.14 23.71
CA SER A 25 4.67 21.72 24.71
C SER A 25 3.53 22.73 24.71
N ALA A 26 2.31 22.29 24.41
CA ALA A 26 1.11 23.05 24.70
C ALA A 26 0.36 22.36 25.83
N GLU A 27 0.70 22.76 27.06
CA GLU A 27 -0.17 22.70 28.22
C GLU A 27 -1.49 23.42 27.90
N TRP A 28 -2.62 22.78 28.21
CA TRP A 28 -3.86 23.48 28.49
C TRP A 28 -4.39 22.97 29.83
N GLY A 29 -4.10 23.75 30.86
CA GLY A 29 -4.71 23.63 32.17
C GLY A 29 -6.07 24.33 32.24
N ALA A 30 -6.93 23.75 33.08
CA ALA A 30 -7.85 24.38 34.01
C ALA A 30 -9.12 25.13 33.52
N THR A 31 -10.24 24.53 33.96
CA THR A 31 -11.39 25.13 34.66
C THR A 31 -12.29 26.16 33.96
N GLY A 32 -13.54 25.74 33.77
CA GLY A 32 -14.69 26.35 34.44
C GLY A 32 -15.28 27.62 33.84
N ALA A 33 -16.39 27.48 33.11
CA ALA A 33 -17.57 28.34 33.21
C ALA A 33 -18.68 27.76 32.35
N GLN A 34 -19.84 27.54 32.96
CA GLN A 34 -21.07 27.08 32.33
C GLN A 34 -21.98 28.31 32.14
N PRO A 35 -22.36 28.67 30.90
CA PRO A 35 -23.51 29.53 30.67
C PRO A 35 -24.70 28.75 30.12
N ALA A 36 -25.88 29.25 30.48
CA ALA A 36 -27.18 28.66 30.32
C ALA A 36 -27.62 28.41 28.86
N ALA A 37 -28.53 27.43 28.74
CA ALA A 37 -29.16 26.97 27.51
C ALA A 37 -29.94 28.07 26.78
N PRO A 38 -29.85 28.08 25.43
CA PRO A 38 -30.95 28.44 24.57
C PRO A 38 -31.53 27.21 23.85
N ALA A 39 -32.78 27.37 23.45
CA ALA A 39 -33.73 26.36 23.02
C ALA A 39 -33.27 25.50 21.82
N ALA A 40 -33.77 24.26 21.85
CA ALA A 40 -33.58 23.22 20.84
C ALA A 40 -33.91 23.70 19.42
N SER A 41 -32.86 23.79 18.59
CA SER A 41 -32.99 23.58 17.15
C SER A 41 -32.53 22.16 16.87
N GLY A 42 -33.47 21.28 16.53
CA GLY A 42 -33.19 19.89 16.20
C GLY A 42 -32.36 19.79 14.92
N SER A 43 -31.04 19.83 15.04
CA SER A 43 -30.15 19.28 14.03
C SER A 43 -30.29 17.77 14.06
N THR A 44 -31.12 17.24 13.16
CA THR A 44 -31.03 15.84 12.72
C THR A 44 -29.65 15.65 12.12
N THR A 45 -28.69 15.30 13.00
CA THR A 45 -27.39 14.79 12.59
C THR A 45 -27.67 13.45 11.94
N ILE A 46 -27.76 13.46 10.61
CA ILE A 46 -27.71 12.25 9.81
C ILE A 46 -26.31 11.68 10.09
N THR A 47 -26.24 10.72 11.00
CA THR A 47 -25.02 9.94 11.22
C THR A 47 -24.85 9.10 9.96
N LEU A 48 -24.12 9.65 8.99
CA LEU A 48 -23.73 8.91 7.81
C LEU A 48 -22.89 7.73 8.30
N PRO A 49 -23.27 6.47 8.03
CA PRO A 49 -22.47 5.32 8.44
C PRO A 49 -21.06 5.51 7.87
N LYS A 50 -20.07 5.47 8.76
CA LYS A 50 -18.66 5.55 8.39
C LYS A 50 -18.41 4.49 7.31
N PRO A 51 -17.94 4.85 6.10
CA PRO A 51 -17.61 3.86 5.10
C PRO A 51 -16.63 2.85 5.71
N PRO A 52 -16.76 1.56 5.39
CA PRO A 52 -15.84 0.56 5.91
C PRO A 52 -14.40 1.02 5.61
N PRO A 53 -13.46 0.86 6.56
CA PRO A 53 -12.07 1.16 6.27
C PRO A 53 -11.69 0.37 5.03
N SER A 54 -11.12 1.06 4.05
CA SER A 54 -10.57 0.41 2.87
C SER A 54 -9.65 -0.73 3.28
N ALA A 55 -9.71 -1.81 2.52
CA ALA A 55 -8.84 -2.96 2.70
C ALA A 55 -7.35 -2.55 2.75
N PHE A 56 -6.96 -1.40 2.18
CA PHE A 56 -5.60 -0.85 2.32
C PHE A 56 -5.28 -0.32 3.71
N ALA A 57 -6.21 0.37 4.35
CA ALA A 57 -6.04 0.83 5.72
C ALA A 57 -6.03 -0.36 6.70
N ALA A 58 -6.82 -1.40 6.43
CA ALA A 58 -6.83 -2.64 7.20
C ALA A 58 -5.58 -3.50 6.96
N ALA A 59 -5.13 -3.65 5.70
CA ALA A 59 -3.94 -4.40 5.33
C ALA A 59 -2.67 -3.80 5.96
N ARG A 60 -2.58 -2.49 6.17
CA ARG A 60 -1.42 -1.92 6.89
C ARG A 60 -1.20 -2.47 8.30
N ALA A 61 -2.22 -3.08 8.93
CA ALA A 61 -2.15 -3.52 10.33
C ALA A 61 -1.74 -4.99 10.52
N SER A 62 -1.82 -5.84 9.49
CA SER A 62 -1.46 -7.27 9.60
C SER A 62 -0.34 -7.62 8.62
N THR A 63 0.91 -7.65 9.09
CA THR A 63 1.97 -8.40 8.38
C THR A 63 1.95 -9.87 8.75
N GLN A 64 1.02 -10.27 9.63
CA GLN A 64 0.97 -11.60 10.21
C GLN A 64 0.13 -12.52 9.34
N ALA A 65 0.75 -13.61 8.88
CA ALA A 65 0.03 -14.65 8.16
C ALA A 65 -1.00 -15.31 9.08
N THR A 66 -2.21 -15.50 8.57
CA THR A 66 -3.26 -16.25 9.27
C THR A 66 -3.04 -17.77 9.14
N GLY A 67 -2.27 -18.19 8.13
CA GLY A 67 -2.11 -19.58 7.75
C GLY A 67 -3.23 -20.08 6.83
N ASP A 68 -4.27 -19.28 6.59
CA ASP A 68 -5.25 -19.55 5.54
C ASP A 68 -4.72 -19.04 4.20
N TYR A 69 -4.45 -19.97 3.28
CA TYR A 69 -3.85 -19.66 1.99
C TYR A 69 -4.65 -18.62 1.18
N PHE A 70 -5.98 -18.73 1.13
CA PHE A 70 -6.79 -17.82 0.30
C PHE A 70 -6.85 -16.42 0.88
N HIS A 71 -6.94 -16.32 2.21
CA HIS A 71 -6.88 -15.05 2.93
C HIS A 71 -5.51 -14.39 2.75
N ASP A 72 -4.42 -15.11 3.06
CA ASP A 72 -3.06 -14.60 3.01
C ASP A 72 -2.67 -14.23 1.56
N PHE A 73 -3.10 -15.02 0.56
CA PHE A 73 -2.96 -14.68 -0.85
C PHE A 73 -3.73 -13.41 -1.19
N GLY A 74 -4.98 -13.30 -0.76
CA GLY A 74 -5.83 -12.12 -0.99
C GLY A 74 -5.19 -10.83 -0.44
N GLU A 75 -4.58 -10.89 0.74
CA GLU A 75 -3.83 -9.77 1.29
C GLU A 75 -2.58 -9.46 0.47
N LEU A 76 -1.79 -10.47 0.11
CA LEU A 76 -0.53 -10.31 -0.61
C LEU A 76 -0.75 -9.74 -2.02
N ILE A 77 -1.70 -10.29 -2.78
CA ILE A 77 -1.97 -9.85 -4.16
C ILE A 77 -2.50 -8.41 -4.20
N VAL A 78 -3.32 -8.02 -3.23
CA VAL A 78 -3.79 -6.62 -3.12
C VAL A 78 -2.61 -5.68 -2.89
N ARG A 79 -1.64 -6.04 -2.05
CA ARG A 79 -0.42 -5.23 -1.85
C ARG A 79 0.43 -5.13 -3.10
N VAL A 80 0.65 -6.25 -3.80
CA VAL A 80 1.42 -6.28 -5.05
C VAL A 80 0.76 -5.37 -6.09
N ARG A 81 -0.53 -5.55 -6.37
CA ARG A 81 -1.24 -4.73 -7.37
C ARG A 81 -1.39 -3.28 -6.95
N SER A 82 -1.39 -2.99 -5.65
CA SER A 82 -1.50 -1.62 -5.14
C SER A 82 -0.41 -0.70 -5.62
N VAL A 83 0.79 -1.23 -5.85
CA VAL A 83 1.92 -0.43 -6.31
C VAL A 83 1.54 0.21 -7.65
N LYS A 84 1.13 -0.60 -8.63
CA LYS A 84 0.64 -0.11 -9.91
C LYS A 84 -0.61 0.76 -9.77
N TRP A 85 -1.57 0.37 -8.94
CA TRP A 85 -2.79 1.17 -8.75
C TRP A 85 -2.52 2.57 -8.21
N ILE A 86 -1.55 2.74 -7.30
CA ILE A 86 -1.19 4.07 -6.78
C ILE A 86 -0.61 4.93 -7.90
N GLU A 87 0.27 4.37 -8.74
CA GLU A 87 0.79 5.08 -9.93
C GLU A 87 -0.37 5.52 -10.83
N GLU A 88 -1.26 4.61 -11.24
CA GLU A 88 -2.38 4.94 -12.13
C GLU A 88 -3.32 5.99 -11.51
N ILE A 89 -3.63 5.87 -10.22
CA ILE A 89 -4.47 6.82 -9.49
C ILE A 89 -3.81 8.20 -9.41
N CYS A 90 -2.49 8.25 -9.20
CA CYS A 90 -1.71 9.50 -9.18
C CYS A 90 -1.61 10.13 -10.57
N ASP A 91 -1.37 9.35 -11.61
CA ASP A 91 -1.32 9.80 -13.02
C ASP A 91 -2.65 10.43 -13.45
N GLU A 92 -3.77 9.77 -13.12
CA GLU A 92 -5.13 10.25 -13.43
C GLU A 92 -5.46 11.56 -12.67
N THR A 93 -5.03 11.68 -11.41
CA THR A 93 -5.43 12.80 -10.53
C THR A 93 -4.48 14.00 -10.64
N PHE A 94 -3.18 13.76 -10.76
CA PHE A 94 -2.12 14.76 -10.80
C PHE A 94 -1.19 14.52 -12.00
N PRO A 95 -1.61 14.89 -13.22
CA PRO A 95 -0.86 14.61 -14.45
C PRO A 95 0.58 15.12 -14.45
N ALA A 96 0.88 16.17 -13.68
CA ALA A 96 2.22 16.70 -13.52
C ALA A 96 3.22 15.71 -12.89
N THR A 97 2.74 14.67 -12.21
CA THR A 97 3.57 13.61 -11.59
C THR A 97 3.72 12.37 -12.47
N ALA A 98 2.98 12.28 -13.58
CA ALA A 98 2.76 11.01 -14.28
C ALA A 98 4.03 10.38 -14.85
N GLU A 99 4.86 11.16 -15.54
CA GLU A 99 6.12 10.67 -16.12
C GLU A 99 7.07 10.14 -15.05
N THR A 100 7.22 10.90 -13.95
CA THR A 100 8.10 10.52 -12.84
C THR A 100 7.60 9.26 -12.12
N ASN A 101 6.30 9.15 -11.89
CA ASN A 101 5.70 8.00 -11.20
C ASN A 101 5.76 6.73 -12.05
N ARG A 102 5.50 6.83 -13.36
CA ARG A 102 5.64 5.71 -14.28
C ARG A 102 7.05 5.18 -14.32
N HIS A 103 8.04 6.08 -14.45
CA HIS A 103 9.44 5.68 -14.45
C HIS A 103 9.84 5.00 -13.13
N ALA A 104 9.41 5.54 -11.98
CA ALA A 104 9.68 4.93 -10.69
C ALA A 104 9.04 3.52 -10.56
N TYR A 105 7.80 3.35 -11.06
CA TYR A 105 7.16 2.04 -11.11
C TYR A 105 7.92 1.06 -12.00
N GLU A 106 8.38 1.48 -13.18
CA GLU A 106 9.16 0.65 -14.10
C GLU A 106 10.45 0.15 -13.43
N VAL A 107 11.19 1.04 -12.76
CA VAL A 107 12.40 0.66 -12.00
C VAL A 107 12.07 -0.34 -10.90
N TRP A 108 11.06 -0.05 -10.07
CA TRP A 108 10.63 -0.97 -9.02
C TRP A 108 10.19 -2.32 -9.60
N HIS A 109 9.50 -2.33 -10.74
CA HIS A 109 9.04 -3.56 -11.38
C HIS A 109 10.21 -4.37 -11.97
N VAL A 110 11.27 -3.74 -12.48
CA VAL A 110 12.48 -4.47 -12.90
C VAL A 110 13.09 -5.23 -11.72
N ASP A 111 13.17 -4.60 -10.55
CA ASP A 111 13.78 -5.22 -9.36
C ASP A 111 12.88 -6.27 -8.71
N ASN A 112 11.54 -6.12 -8.81
CA ASN A 112 10.56 -6.99 -8.13
C ASN A 112 9.77 -7.88 -9.09
N GLY A 113 10.06 -7.84 -10.39
CA GLY A 113 9.21 -8.43 -11.44
C GLY A 113 9.01 -9.92 -11.29
N SER A 114 10.05 -10.67 -10.95
CA SER A 114 9.94 -12.11 -10.70
C SER A 114 9.02 -12.42 -9.52
N PHE A 115 9.03 -11.60 -8.47
CA PHE A 115 8.13 -11.76 -7.33
C PHE A 115 6.69 -11.39 -7.69
N VAL A 116 6.49 -10.30 -8.44
CA VAL A 116 5.17 -9.91 -8.96
C VAL A 116 4.58 -11.05 -9.80
N ASP A 117 5.35 -11.59 -10.74
CA ASP A 117 4.92 -12.69 -11.61
C ASP A 117 4.60 -13.96 -10.81
N GLU A 118 5.37 -14.26 -9.77
CA GLU A 118 5.10 -15.39 -8.89
C GLU A 118 3.75 -15.25 -8.16
N VAL A 119 3.50 -14.08 -7.56
CA VAL A 119 2.25 -13.82 -6.81
C VAL A 119 1.06 -13.79 -7.78
N GLU A 120 1.16 -13.12 -8.93
CA GLU A 120 0.12 -13.14 -9.97
C GLU A 120 -0.12 -14.56 -10.52
N GLY A 121 0.94 -15.36 -10.64
CA GLY A 121 0.88 -16.76 -11.05
C GLY A 121 0.08 -17.66 -10.11
N GLN A 122 -0.13 -17.28 -8.85
CA GLN A 122 -0.95 -18.03 -7.90
C GLN A 122 -2.40 -18.17 -8.35
N PHE A 123 -2.91 -17.25 -9.19
CA PHE A 123 -4.24 -17.42 -9.79
C PHE A 123 -4.35 -18.72 -10.61
N LEU A 124 -3.27 -19.19 -11.24
CA LEU A 124 -3.26 -20.47 -11.96
C LEU A 124 -3.29 -21.67 -11.01
N ILE A 125 -2.64 -21.56 -9.85
CA ILE A 125 -2.69 -22.60 -8.80
C ILE A 125 -4.10 -22.68 -8.22
N ILE A 126 -4.71 -21.53 -7.95
CA ILE A 126 -6.11 -21.43 -7.51
C ILE A 126 -7.05 -21.99 -8.57
N ASP A 127 -6.84 -21.67 -9.85
CA ASP A 127 -7.65 -22.18 -10.95
C ASP A 127 -7.58 -23.71 -10.99
N LYS A 128 -6.39 -24.29 -10.88
CA LYS A 128 -6.23 -25.75 -10.82
C LYS A 128 -6.92 -26.34 -9.58
N TYR A 129 -6.72 -25.73 -8.42
CA TYR A 129 -7.32 -26.19 -7.16
C TYR A 129 -8.85 -26.11 -7.17
N TRP A 130 -9.44 -25.07 -7.78
CA TRP A 130 -10.89 -24.90 -7.93
C TRP A 130 -11.46 -25.57 -9.18
N GLY A 131 -10.66 -25.88 -10.19
CA GLY A 131 -11.06 -26.60 -11.41
C GLY A 131 -11.51 -28.03 -11.10
N GLU A 132 -11.00 -28.60 -10.01
CA GLU A 132 -11.48 -29.85 -9.40
C GLU A 132 -12.70 -29.66 -8.47
N ALA A 133 -13.13 -28.42 -8.21
CA ALA A 133 -14.30 -28.15 -7.39
C ALA A 133 -15.60 -28.48 -8.14
N SER A 134 -16.58 -28.98 -7.39
CA SER A 134 -17.90 -29.33 -7.93
C SER A 134 -18.58 -28.13 -8.60
N GLU A 135 -19.49 -28.39 -9.54
CA GLU A 135 -20.35 -27.36 -10.15
C GLU A 135 -21.07 -26.46 -9.13
N GLN A 136 -21.24 -26.94 -7.89
CA GLN A 136 -21.77 -26.17 -6.78
C GLN A 136 -20.83 -25.04 -6.33
N ALA A 137 -19.52 -25.28 -6.25
CA ALA A 137 -18.54 -24.24 -5.89
C ALA A 137 -18.48 -23.12 -6.95
N LYS A 138 -18.61 -23.49 -8.22
CA LYS A 138 -18.72 -22.52 -9.32
C LYS A 138 -19.99 -21.67 -9.21
N LYS A 139 -21.13 -22.30 -8.86
CA LYS A 139 -22.41 -21.60 -8.61
C LYS A 139 -22.37 -20.69 -7.38
N GLU A 140 -21.58 -21.04 -6.37
CA GLU A 140 -21.36 -20.25 -5.15
C GLU A 140 -20.39 -19.08 -5.35
N GLY A 141 -19.84 -18.94 -6.55
CA GLY A 141 -19.01 -17.79 -6.90
C GLY A 141 -17.53 -17.95 -6.52
N LEU A 142 -17.04 -19.19 -6.47
CA LEU A 142 -15.65 -19.52 -6.23
C LEU A 142 -14.93 -19.75 -7.57
N THR A 143 -14.93 -18.73 -8.44
CA THR A 143 -14.12 -18.74 -9.67
C THR A 143 -12.94 -17.79 -9.57
N VAL A 144 -11.86 -18.09 -10.29
CA VAL A 144 -10.67 -17.23 -10.35
C VAL A 144 -11.02 -15.86 -10.90
N ASP A 145 -11.91 -15.76 -11.88
CA ASP A 145 -12.33 -14.48 -12.44
C ASP A 145 -13.06 -13.61 -11.42
N GLN A 146 -13.91 -14.21 -10.58
CA GLN A 146 -14.58 -13.48 -9.51
C GLN A 146 -13.61 -13.06 -8.40
N LEU A 147 -12.60 -13.88 -8.10
CA LEU A 147 -11.52 -13.50 -7.18
C LEU A 147 -10.71 -12.33 -7.74
N LYS A 148 -10.30 -12.37 -9.01
CA LYS A 148 -9.61 -11.26 -9.69
C LYS A 148 -10.45 -9.99 -9.66
N ALA A 149 -11.73 -10.07 -10.01
CA ALA A 149 -12.64 -8.93 -9.95
C ALA A 149 -12.76 -8.34 -8.54
N ARG A 150 -12.79 -9.20 -7.50
CA ARG A 150 -12.79 -8.76 -6.10
C ARG A 150 -11.48 -8.06 -5.72
N VAL A 151 -10.33 -8.59 -6.17
CA VAL A 151 -9.03 -7.95 -5.97
C VAL A 151 -9.03 -6.59 -6.65
N ASP A 152 -9.44 -6.50 -7.92
CA ASP A 152 -9.44 -5.25 -8.69
C ASP A 152 -10.40 -4.18 -8.16
N ALA A 153 -11.49 -4.59 -7.50
CA ALA A 153 -12.38 -3.66 -6.80
C ALA A 153 -11.67 -2.86 -5.69
N ASN A 154 -10.54 -3.33 -5.18
CA ASN A 154 -9.75 -2.60 -4.18
C ASN A 154 -9.13 -1.32 -4.74
N LYS A 155 -8.91 -1.20 -6.06
CA LYS A 155 -8.43 0.05 -6.68
C LYS A 155 -9.37 1.22 -6.41
N ALA A 156 -10.68 1.00 -6.50
CA ALA A 156 -11.67 2.03 -6.22
C ALA A 156 -11.66 2.45 -4.74
N GLY A 157 -11.52 1.48 -3.81
CA GLY A 157 -11.38 1.75 -2.38
C GLY A 157 -10.12 2.54 -2.05
N LEU A 158 -9.00 2.23 -2.71
CA LEU A 158 -7.75 2.96 -2.57
C LEU A 158 -7.85 4.42 -3.05
N ARG A 159 -8.54 4.66 -4.17
CA ARG A 159 -8.82 6.01 -4.64
C ARG A 159 -9.65 6.79 -3.62
N GLN A 160 -10.72 6.17 -3.10
CA GLN A 160 -11.56 6.79 -2.08
C GLN A 160 -10.78 7.13 -0.80
N ASP A 161 -9.86 6.26 -0.37
CA ASP A 161 -8.98 6.52 0.77
C ASP A 161 -8.12 7.77 0.60
N PHE A 162 -7.55 7.97 -0.59
CA PHE A 162 -6.78 9.16 -0.88
C PHE A 162 -7.63 10.42 -0.83
N HIS A 163 -8.83 10.40 -1.42
CA HIS A 163 -9.77 11.52 -1.33
C HIS A 163 -10.18 11.80 0.12
N ASN A 164 -10.46 10.77 0.92
CA ASN A 164 -10.85 10.91 2.33
C ASN A 164 -9.73 11.55 3.19
N ARG A 165 -8.46 11.38 2.82
CA ARG A 165 -7.30 12.01 3.50
C ARG A 165 -7.07 13.46 3.07
N GLY A 166 -7.83 13.95 2.07
CA GLY A 166 -7.77 15.31 1.54
C GLY A 166 -6.78 15.47 0.38
N MET A 167 -7.11 16.38 -0.54
CA MET A 167 -6.37 16.58 -1.80
C MET A 167 -4.91 16.96 -1.60
N ARG A 168 -4.58 17.75 -0.57
CA ARG A 168 -3.18 18.10 -0.26
C ARG A 168 -2.36 16.87 0.13
N SER A 169 -2.90 16.01 0.98
CA SER A 169 -2.24 14.78 1.41
C SER A 169 -2.08 13.80 0.25
N PHE A 170 -3.08 13.75 -0.63
CA PHE A 170 -3.05 12.93 -1.83
C PHE A 170 -1.97 13.40 -2.80
N GLN A 171 -1.92 14.70 -3.10
CA GLN A 171 -0.88 15.29 -3.94
C GLN A 171 0.53 15.00 -3.39
N ALA A 172 0.75 15.28 -2.10
CA ALA A 172 2.04 15.03 -1.46
C ALA A 172 2.45 13.54 -1.51
N ARG A 173 1.47 12.63 -1.47
CA ARG A 173 1.72 11.19 -1.62
C ARG A 173 2.16 10.84 -3.05
N CYS A 174 1.55 11.45 -4.05
CA CYS A 174 1.89 11.23 -5.46
C CYS A 174 3.23 11.84 -5.83
N GLU A 175 3.58 13.00 -5.26
CA GLU A 175 4.90 13.63 -5.43
C GLU A 175 6.01 12.79 -4.77
N ALA A 176 5.73 12.17 -3.62
CA ALA A 176 6.68 11.32 -2.88
C ALA A 176 6.69 9.85 -3.34
N TYR A 177 5.92 9.49 -4.38
CA TYR A 177 5.78 8.11 -4.81
C TYR A 177 7.11 7.46 -5.21
N PRO A 178 8.03 8.13 -5.94
CA PRO A 178 9.35 7.57 -6.25
C PRO A 178 10.14 7.17 -5.00
N GLU A 179 10.22 8.05 -4.00
CA GLU A 179 10.94 7.78 -2.76
C GLU A 179 10.29 6.67 -1.94
N ILE A 180 8.96 6.55 -2.00
CA ILE A 180 8.21 5.47 -1.34
C ILE A 180 8.58 4.12 -1.97
N LEU A 181 8.73 4.02 -3.28
CA LEU A 181 9.10 2.77 -3.95
C LEU A 181 10.51 2.29 -3.61
N LEU A 182 11.41 3.22 -3.26
CA LEU A 182 12.77 2.89 -2.80
C LEU A 182 12.81 2.42 -1.34
N SER A 183 11.70 2.51 -0.61
CA SER A 183 11.67 2.16 0.81
C SER A 183 11.75 0.64 1.02
N PRO A 184 12.39 0.15 2.10
CA PRO A 184 12.42 -1.27 2.43
C PRO A 184 11.03 -1.90 2.64
N GLN A 185 10.00 -1.08 2.88
CA GLN A 185 8.62 -1.53 3.01
C GLN A 185 7.99 -1.90 1.66
N LEU A 186 8.57 -1.43 0.55
CA LEU A 186 8.11 -1.74 -0.80
C LEU A 186 8.94 -2.85 -1.48
N ASP A 187 9.98 -3.37 -0.80
CA ASP A 187 10.46 -4.75 -1.02
C ASP A 187 9.43 -5.68 -0.38
N LEU A 188 8.37 -6.00 -1.14
CA LEU A 188 7.22 -6.74 -0.65
C LEU A 188 7.56 -8.20 -0.33
N GLU A 189 8.49 -8.81 -1.06
CA GLU A 189 8.93 -10.18 -0.79
C GLU A 189 9.53 -10.27 0.63
N ARG A 190 10.39 -9.31 0.98
CA ARG A 190 11.02 -9.28 2.30
C ARG A 190 10.09 -8.75 3.38
N SER A 191 9.41 -7.64 3.13
CA SER A 191 8.60 -6.96 4.14
C SER A 191 7.31 -7.72 4.50
N GLN A 192 6.83 -8.60 3.61
CA GLN A 192 5.67 -9.46 3.81
C GLN A 192 6.05 -10.95 3.91
N ALA A 193 7.26 -11.25 4.41
CA ALA A 193 7.83 -12.61 4.38
C ALA A 193 6.93 -13.69 5.00
N GLU A 194 6.08 -13.37 5.98
CA GLU A 194 5.13 -14.34 6.55
C GLU A 194 4.00 -14.68 5.58
N LEU A 195 3.36 -13.67 4.96
CA LEU A 195 2.36 -13.86 3.91
C LEU A 195 2.95 -14.62 2.73
N VAL A 196 4.15 -14.21 2.28
CA VAL A 196 4.88 -14.87 1.17
C VAL A 196 5.11 -16.34 1.49
N ARG A 197 5.56 -16.65 2.72
CA ARG A 197 5.77 -18.04 3.15
C ARG A 197 4.46 -18.84 3.13
N SER A 198 3.38 -18.27 3.66
CA SER A 198 2.06 -18.90 3.68
C SER A 198 1.56 -19.21 2.26
N VAL A 199 1.65 -18.23 1.36
CA VAL A 199 1.25 -18.37 -0.05
C VAL A 199 2.10 -19.41 -0.78
N ARG A 200 3.41 -19.43 -0.56
CA ARG A 200 4.33 -20.41 -1.18
C ARG A 200 4.09 -21.85 -0.70
N LEU A 201 3.48 -22.07 0.46
CA LEU A 201 3.05 -23.42 0.89
C LEU A 201 1.86 -23.93 0.05
N GLY A 202 1.11 -23.03 -0.58
CA GLY A 202 -0.06 -23.36 -1.38
C GLY A 202 -1.30 -23.68 -0.54
N PRO A 203 -2.43 -23.97 -1.21
CA PRO A 203 -3.64 -24.40 -0.52
C PRO A 203 -3.40 -25.76 0.16
N GLY A 204 -3.79 -25.88 1.44
CA GLY A 204 -3.70 -27.14 2.17
C GLY A 204 -4.58 -28.26 1.57
N PRO A 205 -4.35 -29.53 1.96
CA PRO A 205 -5.20 -30.63 1.52
C PRO A 205 -6.65 -30.42 2.00
N ARG A 206 -7.61 -30.79 1.15
CA ARG A 206 -9.05 -30.79 1.47
C ARG A 206 -9.43 -31.93 2.40
#